data_AF-A0A0Q9JV98-F1
#
_entry.id   AF-A0A0Q9JV98-F1
#
_cell.length_a   1.000
_cell.length_b   1.000
_cell.length_c   1.000
_cell.angle_alpha   90.00
_cell.angle_beta   90.00
_cell.angle_gamma   90.00
#
_symmetry.space_group_name_H-M   'P 1'
#
loop_
_entity.id
_entity.type
_entity.pdbx_description
1 polymer ?
#
loop_
_entity_poly.entity_id
_entity_poly.type
_entity_poly.pdbx_seq_one_letter_code
_entity_poly.pdbx_strand_id
1 'polypeptide(L)'
;MQQKFRVADDVWQAFCNTLPEDVTPSDKLREMVQGIVSPLDSIIGVEEAAERWNLAPGYIKNLCASGKVKAVKIGKTWVIDKNQGKP
;
A
#
# COMPACT_ATOMS: atom_id res chain seq x y z
N MET A 1 16.49 -11.19 5.87
CA MET A 1 16.31 -11.47 4.43
C MET A 1 16.44 -10.16 3.66
N GLN A 2 17.48 -9.99 2.83
CA GLN A 2 17.55 -8.85 1.90
C GLN A 2 16.71 -9.18 0.67
N GLN A 3 15.69 -8.37 0.37
CA GLN A 3 14.98 -8.48 -0.91
C GLN A 3 15.90 -8.00 -2.03
N LYS A 4 16.12 -8.84 -3.04
CA LYS A 4 16.90 -8.49 -4.23
C LYS A 4 15.95 -7.97 -5.30
N PHE A 5 16.05 -6.69 -5.65
CA PHE A 5 15.33 -6.09 -6.77
C PHE A 5 16.18 -6.19 -8.03
N ARG A 6 15.58 -6.51 -9.17
CA ARG A 6 16.21 -6.38 -10.49
C ARG A 6 15.67 -5.13 -11.16
N VAL A 7 16.56 -4.22 -11.53
CA VAL A 7 16.25 -2.97 -12.23
C VAL A 7 17.08 -2.98 -13.51
N ALA A 8 16.53 -2.48 -14.61
CA ALA A 8 17.25 -2.36 -15.86
C ALA A 8 18.37 -1.31 -15.73
N ASP A 9 19.50 -1.54 -16.42
CA ASP A 9 20.71 -0.74 -16.24
C ASP A 9 20.49 0.74 -16.61
N ASP A 10 19.67 1.01 -17.63
CA ASP A 10 19.29 2.36 -18.07
C ASP A 10 18.53 3.14 -16.98
N VAL A 11 17.58 2.48 -16.32
CA VAL A 11 16.81 3.05 -15.21
C VAL A 11 17.70 3.29 -13.99
N TRP A 12 18.64 2.39 -13.72
CA TRP A 12 19.58 2.54 -12.61
C TRP A 12 20.53 3.72 -12.82
N GLN A 13 21.06 3.88 -14.03
CA GLN A 13 21.93 5.01 -14.35
C GLN A 13 21.20 6.35 -14.29
N ALA A 14 19.96 6.41 -14.79
CA ALA A 14 19.13 7.61 -14.67
C ALA A 14 18.91 8.01 -13.21
N PHE A 15 18.68 7.03 -12.32
CA PHE A 15 18.54 7.28 -10.89
C PHE A 15 19.85 7.80 -10.26
N CYS A 16 20.99 7.17 -10.54
CA CYS A 16 22.29 7.63 -10.05
C CYS A 16 22.61 9.08 -10.49
N ASN A 17 22.26 9.45 -11.72
CA ASN A 17 22.49 10.81 -12.25
C ASN A 17 21.59 11.88 -11.61
N THR A 18 20.50 11.48 -10.93
CA THR A 18 19.62 12.42 -10.22
C THR A 18 20.05 12.68 -8.78
N LEU A 19 21.04 11.94 -8.27
CA LEU A 19 21.50 12.05 -6.90
C LEU A 19 22.76 12.93 -6.78
N PRO A 20 22.92 13.64 -5.66
CA PRO A 20 24.19 14.28 -5.31
C PRO A 20 25.34 13.26 -5.19
N GLU A 21 26.57 13.66 -5.56
CA GLU A 21 27.75 12.76 -5.56
C GLU A 21 28.13 12.21 -4.17
N ASP A 22 27.65 12.83 -3.08
CA ASP A 22 27.91 12.45 -1.70
C ASP A 22 26.93 11.39 -1.15
N VAL A 23 25.88 11.04 -1.90
CA VAL A 23 24.81 10.15 -1.43
C VAL A 23 24.95 8.76 -2.05
N THR A 24 25.08 7.73 -1.21
CA THR A 24 25.03 6.33 -1.66
C THR A 24 23.67 6.01 -2.28
N PRO A 25 23.60 5.65 -3.58
CA PRO A 25 22.32 5.38 -4.25
C PRO A 25 21.50 4.27 -3.60
N SER A 26 22.18 3.27 -3.04
CA SER A 26 21.55 2.17 -2.29
C SER A 26 20.84 2.65 -1.02
N ASP A 27 21.41 3.60 -0.28
CA ASP A 27 20.81 4.14 0.94
C ASP A 27 19.64 5.05 0.60
N LYS A 28 19.72 5.82 -0.49
CA LYS A 28 18.59 6.64 -0.94
C LYS A 28 17.44 5.80 -1.48
N LEU A 29 17.73 4.75 -2.26
CA LEU A 29 16.72 3.76 -2.64
C LEU A 29 16.11 3.12 -1.41
N ARG A 30 16.94 2.74 -0.43
CA ARG A 30 16.45 2.13 0.80
C ARG A 30 15.58 3.10 1.58
N GLU A 31 15.91 4.37 1.66
CA GLU A 31 15.07 5.41 2.28
C GLU A 31 13.75 5.59 1.51
N MET A 32 13.80 5.65 0.17
CA MET A 32 12.62 5.75 -0.68
C MET A 32 11.70 4.52 -0.55
N VAL A 33 12.28 3.32 -0.41
CA VAL A 33 11.54 2.06 -0.28
C VAL A 33 11.12 1.78 1.17
N GLN A 34 11.91 2.16 2.18
CA GLN A 34 11.58 2.01 3.60
C GLN A 34 10.61 3.09 4.08
N GLY A 35 10.51 4.22 3.37
CA GLY A 35 9.39 5.16 3.50
C GLY A 35 8.06 4.60 2.99
N ILE A 36 8.07 3.42 2.35
CA ILE A 36 6.87 2.73 1.92
C ILE A 36 6.33 1.94 3.12
N VAL A 37 5.55 2.66 3.91
CA VAL A 37 4.23 2.26 4.42
C VAL A 37 4.17 0.78 4.84
N SER A 38 4.09 0.55 6.16
CA SER A 38 3.82 -0.79 6.67
C SER A 38 2.62 -1.38 5.91
N PRO A 39 2.62 -2.67 5.54
CA PRO A 39 1.45 -3.29 4.91
C PRO A 39 0.15 -3.05 5.71
N LEU A 40 0.29 -2.81 7.02
CA LEU A 40 -0.80 -2.46 7.92
C LEU A 40 -1.38 -1.06 7.68
N ASP A 41 -0.60 -0.08 7.20
CA ASP A 41 -1.12 1.28 6.97
C ASP A 41 -1.91 1.37 5.65
N SER A 42 -1.75 0.36 4.78
CA SER A 42 -2.47 0.21 3.51
C SER A 42 -3.79 -0.56 3.65
N ILE A 43 -4.13 -1.00 4.86
CA ILE A 43 -5.38 -1.69 5.16
C ILE A 43 -6.18 -0.92 6.19
N ILE A 44 -7.50 -1.00 6.09
CA ILE A 44 -8.44 -0.38 7.02
C ILE A 44 -9.53 -1.37 7.42
N GLY A 45 -10.15 -1.12 8.58
CA GLY A 45 -11.31 -1.86 9.04
C GLY A 45 -12.61 -1.38 8.41
N VAL A 46 -13.71 -2.09 8.70
CA VAL A 46 -15.06 -1.71 8.24
C VAL A 46 -15.49 -0.35 8.79
N GLU A 47 -15.21 -0.06 10.06
CA GLU A 47 -15.62 1.19 10.70
C GLU A 47 -14.88 2.39 10.08
N GLU A 48 -13.57 2.27 9.88
CA GLU A 48 -12.77 3.32 9.22
C GLU A 48 -13.19 3.52 7.75
N ALA A 49 -13.52 2.45 7.04
CA ALA A 49 -14.10 2.56 5.70
C ALA A 49 -15.49 3.21 5.70
N ALA A 50 -16.29 2.98 6.75
CA ALA A 50 -17.62 3.57 6.93
C ALA A 50 -17.53 5.09 7.07
N GLU A 51 -16.62 5.57 7.91
CA GLU A 51 -16.33 6.99 8.06
C GLU A 51 -15.81 7.59 6.74
N ARG A 52 -14.84 6.93 6.10
CA ARG A 52 -14.21 7.44 4.88
C ARG A 52 -15.15 7.52 3.69
N TRP A 53 -16.04 6.56 3.52
CA TRP A 53 -16.99 6.53 2.40
C TRP A 53 -18.35 7.14 2.73
N ASN A 54 -18.55 7.52 4.00
CA ASN A 54 -19.81 7.97 4.57
C ASN A 54 -20.94 6.95 4.27
N LEU A 55 -20.69 5.68 4.60
CA LEU A 55 -21.60 4.55 4.38
C LEU A 55 -21.81 3.80 5.69
N ALA A 56 -22.95 3.14 5.84
CA ALA A 56 -23.19 2.33 7.02
C ALA A 56 -22.23 1.12 7.06
N PRO A 57 -21.63 0.78 8.23
CA PRO A 57 -20.75 -0.38 8.37
C PRO A 57 -21.38 -1.69 7.90
N GLY A 58 -22.69 -1.86 8.13
CA GLY A 58 -23.45 -3.01 7.65
C GLY A 58 -23.51 -3.09 6.11
N TYR A 59 -23.64 -1.94 5.44
CA TYR A 59 -23.62 -1.89 3.98
C TYR A 59 -22.24 -2.24 3.42
N ILE A 60 -21.17 -1.77 4.05
CA ILE A 60 -19.79 -2.13 3.67
C ILE A 60 -19.54 -3.63 3.85
N LYS A 61 -20.04 -4.26 4.93
CA LYS A 61 -19.95 -5.72 5.10
C LYS A 61 -20.63 -6.48 3.96
N ASN A 62 -21.79 -5.99 3.49
CA ASN A 62 -22.48 -6.57 2.35
C ASN A 62 -21.67 -6.40 1.06
N LEU A 63 -21.06 -5.23 0.84
CA LEU A 63 -20.18 -4.99 -0.31
C LEU A 63 -18.96 -5.92 -0.31
N CYS A 64 -18.32 -6.09 0.84
CA CYS A 64 -17.21 -7.01 1.04
C CYS A 64 -17.62 -8.46 0.75
N ALA A 65 -18.78 -8.90 1.26
CA ALA A 65 -19.31 -10.24 1.01
C ALA A 65 -19.68 -10.46 -0.48
N SER A 66 -20.13 -9.41 -1.17
CA SER A 66 -20.47 -9.45 -2.60
C SER A 66 -19.27 -9.33 -3.55
N GLY A 67 -18.06 -9.07 -3.04
CA GLY A 67 -16.85 -8.90 -3.84
C GLY A 67 -16.75 -7.56 -4.59
N LYS A 68 -17.63 -6.59 -4.29
CA LYS A 68 -17.60 -5.24 -4.90
C LYS A 68 -16.48 -4.36 -4.35
N VAL A 69 -15.94 -4.72 -3.19
CA VAL A 69 -14.84 -4.04 -2.51
C VAL A 69 -13.68 -5.03 -2.39
N LYS A 70 -12.46 -4.57 -2.67
CA LYS A 70 -11.23 -5.34 -2.41
C LYS A 70 -11.06 -5.48 -0.91
N ALA A 71 -11.51 -6.61 -0.39
CA ALA A 71 -11.45 -6.95 1.02
C ALA A 71 -11.21 -8.45 1.21
N VAL A 72 -10.55 -8.77 2.32
CA VAL A 72 -10.31 -10.16 2.75
C VAL A 72 -10.89 -10.33 4.14
N LYS A 73 -11.53 -11.47 4.38
CA LYS A 73 -12.04 -11.83 5.71
C LYS A 73 -10.97 -12.60 6.48
N ILE A 74 -10.58 -12.07 7.64
CA ILE A 74 -9.64 -12.71 8.56
C ILE A 74 -10.40 -13.00 9.86
N GLY A 75 -10.74 -14.27 10.08
CA GLY A 75 -11.60 -14.70 11.18
C GLY A 75 -12.98 -14.06 11.12
N LYS A 76 -13.27 -13.14 12.05
CA LYS A 76 -14.54 -12.40 12.14
C LYS A 76 -14.45 -10.97 11.58
N THR A 77 -13.26 -10.53 11.18
CA THR A 77 -12.99 -9.15 10.77
C THR A 77 -12.79 -9.07 9.27
N TRP A 78 -13.29 -7.99 8.67
CA TRP A 78 -12.99 -7.65 7.28
C TRP A 78 -11.84 -6.66 7.25
N VAL A 79 -10.86 -6.98 6.42
CA VAL A 79 -9.70 -6.14 6.13
C VAL A 79 -9.87 -5.61 4.72
N ILE A 80 -9.89 -4.29 4.58
CA ILE A 80 -10.23 -3.58 3.34
C ILE A 80 -8.98 -2.86 2.84
N ASP A 81 -8.72 -2.93 1.53
CA ASP A 81 -7.64 -2.14 0.91
C ASP A 81 -7.98 -0.64 1.02
N LYS A 82 -7.11 0.14 1.67
CA LYS A 82 -7.27 1.58 1.91
C LYS A 82 -7.19 2.40 0.64
N ASN A 83 -6.49 1.90 -0.37
CA ASN A 83 -6.12 2.64 -1.57
C ASN A 83 -7.17 2.54 -2.68
N GLN A 84 -8.23 1.77 -2.47
CA GLN A 84 -9.34 1.70 -3.42
C GLN A 84 -10.29 2.89 -3.30
N GLY A 85 -10.93 3.23 -4.41
CA GLY A 85 -11.98 4.26 -4.45
C GLY A 85 -13.25 3.81 -3.72
N LYS A 86 -14.14 4.78 -3.49
CA LYS A 86 -15.49 4.49 -2.99
C LYS A 86 -16.19 3.52 -3.97
N PRO A 87 -16.76 2.41 -3.48
CA PRO A 87 -17.49 1.44 -4.29
C PRO A 87 -18.82 1.97 -4.83
#